data_AF-A0A8H3IG10-F1
#
_entry.id   AF-A0A8H3IG10-F1
#
_cell.length_a   1.000
_cell.length_b   1.000
_cell.length_c   1.000
_cell.angle_alpha   90.00
_cell.angle_beta   90.00
_cell.angle_gamma   90.00
#
_symmetry.space_group_name_H-M   'P 1'
#
loop_
_entity.id
_entity.type
_entity.pdbx_description
1 polymer ?
#
loop_
_entity_poly.entity_id
_entity_poly.type
_entity_poly.pdbx_seq_one_letter_code
_entity_poly.pdbx_strand_id
1 'polypeptide(L)'
;MSKRARDDDDDHHHHEESHSHQKRMRLTFHDHLSTLSDELILRTLSYLPLSDRITCLRLSHRLQSLADDPQLWKAAYYSRFVRPRASRIPGLRGHDTSVKALHYSSKLSKWLEDDHLVRRGKKTNWKRQYKLRHNWSIGSCNVSQTTVAEQASIPPLLVRLYENIIFTADSTEGLRVLSMNGEPIILATLPFTVETKSQALSPKPTSLAVDASTSDGNAIGVAVGFANGGFGVYKFDKRKSALALLYQHAPSSNGTVSAIAYVSPYILTMTEAQLLSLYMFPHTPPYRSLSDKHTVVAPHLVSSLKSHTAWPPLSLSIRASSASVSASIAYAMPTYLDGWSVGMQEMLLTPEGRVMESRLASAETQGFHSLSTDSGGSRSPSWNSRAPSSSVRNRPYVETSDYRSRPTSLSYTHPYLLAAHADNTLTVYLVTSTARELAIGPGRRLWGHTSSVASAHVGDRGKAVSVSKRGNELRVWELEGVTISQASRRRSAIGADAERSIQVRPETKADSARKAPQQVTEVQSRYKDEDMVVTKGWVAFDEEKVVVLREEQKGAQALVVYDFT
;
A
#
# COMPACT_ATOMS: atom_id res chain seq x y z
N MET A 1 -71.27 30.16 -63.59
CA MET A 1 -70.14 29.27 -63.92
C MET A 1 -70.39 27.92 -63.24
N SER A 2 -70.75 26.93 -64.05
CA SER A 2 -71.16 25.57 -63.64
C SER A 2 -70.81 24.62 -64.77
N LYS A 3 -70.55 23.36 -64.40
CA LYS A 3 -70.29 22.15 -65.20
C LYS A 3 -68.91 22.03 -65.86
N ARG A 4 -68.16 21.02 -65.41
CA ARG A 4 -67.95 19.77 -66.17
C ARG A 4 -67.57 18.62 -65.23
N ALA A 5 -68.25 17.49 -65.43
CA ALA A 5 -67.87 16.14 -65.00
C ALA A 5 -66.58 15.72 -65.75
N ARG A 6 -65.87 14.62 -65.50
CA ARG A 6 -66.13 13.30 -64.89
C ARG A 6 -64.75 12.61 -64.84
N ASP A 7 -64.55 11.63 -63.96
CA ASP A 7 -64.05 10.29 -64.31
C ASP A 7 -63.61 9.57 -63.04
N ASP A 8 -64.36 8.51 -62.73
CA ASP A 8 -63.90 7.35 -61.99
C ASP A 8 -63.04 6.52 -62.94
N ASP A 9 -61.93 5.98 -62.46
CA ASP A 9 -61.48 4.62 -62.77
C ASP A 9 -60.38 4.21 -61.75
N ASP A 10 -60.70 3.14 -61.03
CA ASP A 10 -59.85 2.03 -60.58
C ASP A 10 -58.37 2.28 -60.26
N ASP A 11 -57.95 2.03 -59.01
CA ASP A 11 -57.37 0.73 -58.66
C ASP A 11 -56.73 0.69 -57.25
N HIS A 12 -56.85 -0.51 -56.67
CA HIS A 12 -55.97 -1.13 -55.68
C HIS A 12 -55.85 -0.59 -54.23
N HIS A 13 -56.57 -1.34 -53.37
CA HIS A 13 -56.21 -1.75 -52.01
C HIS A 13 -54.78 -1.43 -51.53
N HIS A 14 -54.65 -0.41 -50.70
CA HIS A 14 -53.64 -0.36 -49.64
C HIS A 14 -54.32 -0.50 -48.28
N HIS A 15 -54.12 -1.66 -47.65
CA HIS A 15 -54.37 -1.87 -46.24
C HIS A 15 -53.46 -0.92 -45.43
N GLU A 16 -54.00 0.22 -44.99
CA GLU A 16 -53.45 0.91 -43.83
C GLU A 16 -53.76 0.07 -42.59
N GLU A 17 -52.82 -0.80 -42.22
CA GLU A 17 -52.73 -1.33 -40.87
C GLU A 17 -52.50 -0.15 -39.91
N SER A 18 -53.61 0.34 -39.37
CA SER A 18 -53.62 1.16 -38.17
C SER A 18 -52.99 0.35 -37.04
N HIS A 19 -51.68 0.52 -36.84
CA HIS A 19 -50.99 0.08 -35.63
C HIS A 19 -51.61 0.81 -34.44
N SER A 20 -52.63 0.22 -33.84
CA SER A 20 -53.15 0.66 -32.56
C SER A 20 -51.96 0.61 -31.59
N HIS A 21 -51.46 1.77 -31.16
CA HIS A 21 -50.51 1.85 -30.08
C HIS A 21 -51.13 1.12 -28.89
N GLN A 22 -50.60 -0.07 -28.57
CA GLN A 22 -50.97 -0.79 -27.36
C GLN A 22 -50.76 0.18 -26.20
N LYS A 23 -51.87 0.68 -25.64
CA LYS A 23 -51.86 1.47 -24.42
C LYS A 23 -51.15 0.64 -23.37
N ARG A 24 -49.93 1.08 -23.03
CA ARG A 24 -49.12 0.52 -21.95
C ARG A 24 -50.03 0.38 -20.73
N MET A 25 -50.37 -0.85 -20.35
CA MET A 25 -51.18 -1.13 -19.17
C MET A 25 -50.52 -0.45 -17.97
N ARG A 26 -51.16 0.59 -17.44
CA ARG A 26 -50.79 1.15 -16.14
C ARG A 26 -51.23 0.12 -15.10
N LEU A 27 -50.29 -0.74 -14.69
CA LEU A 27 -50.44 -1.49 -13.45
C LEU A 27 -50.62 -0.46 -12.33
N THR A 28 -51.80 -0.45 -11.72
CA THR A 28 -52.11 0.35 -10.53
C THR A 28 -51.37 -0.26 -9.34
N PHE A 29 -50.06 -0.08 -9.31
CA PHE A 29 -49.29 -0.31 -8.10
C PHE A 29 -49.62 0.82 -7.13
N HIS A 30 -50.32 0.49 -6.05
CA HIS A 30 -50.45 1.40 -4.93
C HIS A 30 -49.05 1.65 -4.35
N ASP A 31 -48.57 2.88 -4.47
CA ASP A 31 -47.30 3.30 -3.90
C ASP A 31 -47.46 3.48 -2.38
N HIS A 32 -47.30 2.38 -1.66
CA HIS A 32 -47.32 2.37 -0.20
C HIS A 32 -46.05 2.96 0.43
N LEU A 33 -44.99 3.20 -0.37
CA LEU A 33 -43.73 3.76 0.11
C LEU A 33 -43.79 5.28 0.18
N SER A 34 -44.50 5.94 -0.75
CA SER A 34 -44.65 7.39 -0.72
C SER A 34 -45.59 7.90 0.37
N THR A 35 -46.49 7.08 0.90
CA THR A 35 -47.41 7.46 1.99
C THR A 35 -46.76 7.38 3.39
N LEU A 36 -45.61 6.71 3.53
CA LEU A 36 -44.90 6.57 4.80
C LEU A 36 -44.17 7.87 5.18
N SER A 37 -43.93 8.07 6.47
CA SER A 37 -43.06 9.15 6.96
C SER A 37 -41.60 8.87 6.65
N ASP A 38 -40.77 9.91 6.58
CA ASP A 38 -39.34 9.78 6.28
C ASP A 38 -38.62 8.88 7.29
N GLU A 39 -38.97 8.95 8.57
CA GLU A 39 -38.42 8.08 9.62
C GLU A 39 -38.73 6.59 9.42
N LEU A 40 -39.96 6.28 8.99
CA LEU A 40 -40.34 4.89 8.69
C LEU A 40 -39.62 4.38 7.46
N ILE A 41 -39.42 5.22 6.45
CA ILE A 41 -38.66 4.91 5.24
C ILE A 41 -37.16 4.71 5.58
N LEU A 42 -36.57 5.56 6.41
CA LEU A 42 -35.19 5.37 6.88
C LEU A 42 -35.06 4.07 7.68
N ARG A 43 -36.04 3.76 8.52
CA ARG A 43 -36.05 2.52 9.30
C ARG A 43 -36.15 1.29 8.41
N THR A 44 -37.00 1.29 7.39
CA THR A 44 -37.07 0.19 6.42
C THR A 44 -35.77 0.07 5.64
N LEU A 45 -35.23 1.17 5.10
CA LEU A 45 -33.93 1.20 4.39
C LEU A 45 -32.76 0.68 5.23
N SER A 46 -32.81 0.84 6.57
CA SER A 46 -31.79 0.33 7.48
C SER A 46 -31.71 -1.20 7.51
N TYR A 47 -32.81 -1.90 7.22
CA TYR A 47 -32.88 -3.37 7.17
C TYR A 47 -32.63 -3.94 5.78
N LEU A 48 -32.67 -3.12 4.73
CA LEU A 48 -32.47 -3.59 3.36
C LEU A 48 -31.00 -3.97 3.08
N PRO A 49 -30.77 -5.06 2.31
CA PRO A 49 -29.47 -5.37 1.72
C PRO A 49 -28.95 -4.23 0.84
N LEU A 50 -27.63 -4.21 0.62
CA LEU A 50 -26.98 -3.10 -0.09
C LEU A 50 -27.42 -2.99 -1.57
N SER A 51 -27.63 -4.13 -2.24
CA SER A 51 -28.13 -4.20 -3.62
C SER A 51 -29.45 -3.46 -3.78
N ASP A 52 -30.36 -3.69 -2.84
CA ASP A 52 -31.73 -3.21 -2.90
C ASP A 52 -31.76 -1.73 -2.53
N ARG A 53 -30.94 -1.33 -1.55
CA ARG A 53 -30.73 0.09 -1.20
C ARG A 53 -30.17 0.91 -2.36
N ILE A 54 -29.20 0.38 -3.12
CA ILE A 54 -28.67 1.04 -4.31
C ILE A 54 -29.74 1.12 -5.41
N THR A 55 -30.61 0.12 -5.50
CA THR A 55 -31.75 0.15 -6.42
C THR A 55 -32.73 1.26 -6.02
N CYS A 56 -33.02 1.44 -4.72
CA CYS A 56 -33.86 2.53 -4.21
C CYS A 56 -33.35 3.93 -4.56
N LEU A 57 -32.02 4.13 -4.68
CA LEU A 57 -31.43 5.40 -5.12
C LEU A 57 -31.87 5.80 -6.54
N ARG A 58 -32.34 4.86 -7.36
CA ARG A 58 -32.73 5.08 -8.77
C ARG A 58 -34.24 5.19 -8.98
N LEU A 59 -35.05 4.98 -7.93
CA LEU A 59 -36.51 4.88 -8.06
C LEU A 59 -37.22 6.25 -7.97
N SER A 60 -36.78 7.13 -7.07
CA SER A 60 -37.42 8.42 -6.82
C SER A 60 -36.44 9.39 -6.16
N HIS A 61 -36.61 10.70 -6.38
CA HIS A 61 -35.81 11.75 -5.72
C HIS A 61 -35.91 11.71 -4.18
N ARG A 62 -37.08 11.40 -3.63
CA ARG A 62 -37.27 11.28 -2.18
C ARG A 62 -36.50 10.08 -1.61
N LEU A 63 -36.61 8.92 -2.25
CA LEU A 63 -35.86 7.72 -1.88
C LEU A 63 -34.36 7.91 -2.11
N GLN A 64 -33.96 8.66 -3.13
CA GLN A 64 -32.57 9.01 -3.37
C GLN A 64 -32.00 9.82 -2.20
N SER A 65 -32.71 10.86 -1.73
CA SER A 65 -32.26 11.66 -0.58
C SER A 65 -32.18 10.83 0.70
N LEU A 66 -33.18 9.97 0.96
CA LEU A 66 -33.22 9.17 2.20
C LEU A 66 -32.22 8.01 2.18
N ALA A 67 -32.02 7.33 1.04
CA ALA A 67 -31.04 6.25 0.93
C ALA A 67 -29.59 6.75 0.84
N ASP A 68 -29.37 8.03 0.54
CA ASP A 68 -28.05 8.67 0.62
C ASP A 68 -27.71 9.19 2.02
N ASP A 69 -28.59 8.99 3.01
CA ASP A 69 -28.39 9.45 4.38
C ASP A 69 -27.08 8.92 5.00
N PRO A 70 -26.22 9.79 5.56
CA PRO A 70 -24.90 9.40 6.07
C PRO A 70 -24.96 8.42 7.25
N GLN A 71 -26.04 8.41 8.05
CA GLN A 71 -26.16 7.49 9.19
C GLN A 71 -26.46 6.06 8.73
N LEU A 72 -27.23 5.88 7.64
CA LEU A 72 -27.46 4.57 7.04
C LEU A 72 -26.16 3.96 6.51
N TRP A 73 -25.33 4.77 5.85
CA TRP A 73 -24.03 4.34 5.35
C TRP A 73 -23.02 4.10 6.47
N LYS A 74 -23.04 4.93 7.53
CA LYS A 74 -22.25 4.69 8.73
C LYS A 74 -22.62 3.36 9.39
N ALA A 75 -23.91 3.09 9.58
CA ALA A 75 -24.37 1.83 10.16
C ALA A 75 -23.94 0.62 9.31
N ALA A 76 -24.11 0.70 7.98
CA ALA A 76 -23.67 -0.34 7.06
C ALA A 76 -22.14 -0.57 7.14
N TYR A 77 -21.36 0.51 7.15
CA TYR A 77 -19.90 0.47 7.30
C TYR A 77 -19.48 -0.23 8.58
N TYR A 78 -20.04 0.19 9.72
CA TYR A 78 -19.69 -0.39 11.02
C TYR A 78 -20.10 -1.86 11.11
N SER A 79 -21.28 -2.21 10.60
CA SER A 79 -21.77 -3.58 10.63
C SER A 79 -20.90 -4.55 9.82
N ARG A 80 -20.42 -4.11 8.64
CA ARG A 80 -19.67 -4.95 7.71
C ARG A 80 -18.18 -4.99 7.99
N PHE A 81 -17.56 -3.85 8.28
CA PHE A 81 -16.11 -3.74 8.35
C PHE A 81 -15.57 -3.67 9.78
N VAL A 82 -16.27 -2.97 10.68
CA VAL A 82 -15.80 -2.70 12.06
C VAL A 82 -16.18 -3.81 13.02
N ARG A 83 -17.45 -4.25 13.03
CA ARG A 83 -17.98 -5.21 14.01
C ARG A 83 -17.27 -6.57 13.96
N PRO A 84 -17.00 -7.17 12.79
CA PRO A 84 -16.26 -8.44 12.74
C PRO A 84 -14.84 -8.31 13.30
N ARG A 85 -14.16 -7.18 13.07
CA ARG A 85 -12.81 -6.92 13.59
C ARG A 85 -12.82 -6.70 15.10
N ALA A 86 -13.71 -5.84 15.59
CA ALA A 86 -13.85 -5.56 17.02
C ALA A 86 -14.16 -6.83 17.84
N SER A 87 -14.95 -7.76 17.27
CA SER A 87 -15.27 -9.04 17.93
C SER A 87 -14.07 -10.00 18.06
N ARG A 88 -12.99 -9.79 17.28
CA ARG A 88 -11.77 -10.61 17.28
C ARG A 88 -10.75 -10.17 18.32
N ILE A 89 -10.93 -9.01 18.97
CA ILE A 89 -9.99 -8.44 19.95
C ILE A 89 -10.25 -9.05 21.34
N PRO A 90 -9.30 -9.77 21.96
CA PRO A 90 -9.40 -10.26 23.33
C PRO A 90 -9.49 -9.08 24.31
N GLY A 91 -10.51 -9.06 25.18
CA GLY A 91 -10.73 -7.99 26.17
C GLY A 91 -12.07 -7.24 26.02
N LEU A 92 -12.67 -7.23 24.82
CA LEU A 92 -14.01 -6.65 24.61
C LEU A 92 -15.17 -7.57 25.04
N ARG A 93 -14.86 -8.80 25.44
CA ARG A 93 -15.85 -9.84 25.76
C ARG A 93 -16.32 -9.82 27.23
N GLY A 94 -15.67 -9.02 28.08
CA GLY A 94 -15.80 -9.11 29.54
C GLY A 94 -16.34 -7.87 30.26
N HIS A 95 -16.60 -6.76 29.55
CA HIS A 95 -17.37 -5.65 30.11
C HIS A 95 -18.73 -5.65 29.45
N ASP A 96 -19.76 -5.34 30.23
CA ASP A 96 -21.17 -5.32 29.84
C ASP A 96 -21.49 -4.18 28.85
N THR A 97 -20.67 -4.04 27.80
CA THR A 97 -20.90 -3.16 26.68
C THR A 97 -22.04 -3.73 25.88
N SER A 98 -23.25 -3.35 26.29
CA SER A 98 -24.50 -3.42 25.53
C SER A 98 -24.23 -3.41 24.04
N VAL A 99 -24.91 -4.28 23.28
CA VAL A 99 -24.88 -4.35 21.82
C VAL A 99 -24.98 -2.95 21.18
N LYS A 100 -25.62 -1.97 21.85
CA LYS A 100 -25.71 -0.56 21.44
C LYS A 100 -24.38 0.23 21.49
N ALA A 101 -23.46 -0.10 22.39
CA ALA A 101 -22.12 0.52 22.47
C ALA A 101 -21.24 0.18 21.26
N LEU A 102 -21.48 -0.99 20.63
CA LEU A 102 -20.85 -1.40 19.37
C LEU A 102 -21.47 -0.73 18.14
N HIS A 103 -22.66 -0.14 18.27
CA HIS A 103 -23.38 0.47 17.15
C HIS A 103 -22.95 1.91 16.84
N TYR A 104 -22.26 2.61 17.76
CA TYR A 104 -22.08 4.06 17.58
C TYR A 104 -20.99 4.71 18.45
N SER A 105 -19.86 4.04 18.70
CA SER A 105 -18.80 4.65 19.51
C SER A 105 -17.62 5.13 18.68
N SER A 106 -17.38 6.44 18.68
CA SER A 106 -16.11 7.06 18.23
C SER A 106 -14.89 6.63 19.04
N LYS A 107 -15.09 5.91 20.16
CA LYS A 107 -14.00 5.29 20.90
C LYS A 107 -13.48 4.04 20.18
N LEU A 108 -14.32 3.30 19.44
CA LEU A 108 -13.90 2.12 18.67
C LEU A 108 -13.06 2.48 17.44
N SER A 109 -13.31 3.62 16.79
CA SER A 109 -12.49 4.09 15.66
C SER A 109 -11.05 4.41 16.06
N LYS A 110 -10.82 4.81 17.32
CA LYS A 110 -9.46 5.00 17.87
C LYS A 110 -8.66 3.70 17.98
N TRP A 111 -9.34 2.55 18.15
CA TRP A 111 -8.71 1.24 18.28
C TRP A 111 -8.47 0.55 16.94
N LEU A 112 -9.14 1.00 15.87
CA LEU A 112 -9.06 0.41 14.53
C LEU A 112 -8.31 1.30 13.52
N GLU A 113 -7.51 2.27 14.02
CA GLU A 113 -6.73 3.21 13.19
C GLU A 113 -7.60 4.05 12.21
N ASP A 114 -8.91 4.04 12.42
CA ASP A 114 -9.96 4.76 11.69
C ASP A 114 -10.15 6.19 12.23
N ASP A 115 -9.18 6.73 13.00
CA ASP A 115 -9.23 8.08 13.58
C ASP A 115 -9.34 9.18 12.49
N HIS A 116 -8.84 8.89 11.29
CA HIS A 116 -8.97 9.73 10.10
C HIS A 116 -10.43 9.83 9.58
N LEU A 117 -11.30 8.85 9.88
CA LEU A 117 -12.73 8.89 9.55
C LEU A 117 -13.53 9.84 10.46
N VAL A 118 -12.92 10.35 11.53
CA VAL A 118 -13.52 11.30 12.47
C VAL A 118 -12.54 12.45 12.70
N ARG A 119 -11.94 13.01 11.64
CA ARG A 119 -11.20 14.27 11.75
C ARG A 119 -12.16 15.34 12.30
N ARG A 120 -11.88 15.84 13.52
CA ARG A 120 -12.68 16.87 14.20
C ARG A 120 -12.88 18.06 13.25
N GLY A 121 -14.12 18.26 12.79
CA GLY A 121 -14.52 19.40 11.96
C GLY A 121 -14.85 19.10 10.49
N LYS A 122 -14.56 17.91 9.93
CA LYS A 122 -15.01 17.53 8.58
C LYS A 122 -16.09 16.44 8.63
N LYS A 123 -17.25 16.67 8.00
CA LYS A 123 -18.28 15.64 7.82
C LYS A 123 -17.72 14.54 6.92
N THR A 124 -17.66 13.31 7.39
CA THR A 124 -17.20 12.18 6.59
C THR A 124 -18.28 11.65 5.68
N ASN A 125 -17.94 11.48 4.41
CA ASN A 125 -18.81 10.84 3.44
C ASN A 125 -18.75 9.32 3.62
N TRP A 126 -19.63 8.79 4.47
CA TRP A 126 -19.68 7.36 4.81
C TRP A 126 -19.96 6.47 3.60
N LYS A 127 -20.70 6.97 2.60
CA LYS A 127 -20.95 6.24 1.36
C LYS A 127 -19.67 6.06 0.54
N ARG A 128 -18.90 7.13 0.37
CA ARG A 128 -17.57 7.07 -0.28
C ARG A 128 -16.64 6.12 0.47
N GLN A 129 -16.59 6.23 1.80
CA GLN A 129 -15.76 5.36 2.64
C GLN A 129 -16.17 3.89 2.57
N TYR A 130 -17.47 3.62 2.52
CA TYR A 130 -17.99 2.27 2.30
C TYR A 130 -17.60 1.74 0.93
N LYS A 131 -17.81 2.52 -0.14
CA LYS A 131 -17.45 2.14 -1.52
C LYS A 131 -15.96 1.84 -1.62
N LEU A 132 -15.12 2.72 -1.09
CA LEU A 132 -13.68 2.56 -1.06
C LEU A 132 -13.29 1.24 -0.36
N ARG A 133 -13.71 1.03 0.89
CA ARG A 133 -13.41 -0.22 1.62
C ARG A 133 -13.96 -1.47 0.91
N HIS A 134 -15.12 -1.35 0.26
CA HIS A 134 -15.69 -2.44 -0.53
C HIS A 134 -14.84 -2.78 -1.76
N ASN A 135 -14.41 -1.77 -2.51
CA ASN A 135 -13.53 -1.90 -3.68
C ASN A 135 -12.20 -2.55 -3.27
N TRP A 136 -11.59 -2.08 -2.18
CA TRP A 136 -10.40 -2.70 -1.58
C TRP A 136 -10.63 -4.17 -1.20
N SER A 137 -11.78 -4.51 -0.62
CA SER A 137 -12.09 -5.88 -0.17
C SER A 137 -12.26 -6.89 -1.32
N ILE A 138 -12.60 -6.40 -2.52
CA ILE A 138 -12.82 -7.22 -3.72
C ILE A 138 -11.62 -7.14 -4.67
N GLY A 139 -10.81 -6.08 -4.56
CA GLY A 139 -9.75 -5.78 -5.50
C GLY A 139 -10.26 -5.11 -6.78
N SER A 140 -11.48 -4.57 -6.78
CA SER A 140 -12.01 -3.79 -7.91
C SER A 140 -11.41 -2.38 -7.88
N CYS A 141 -10.84 -1.97 -9.01
CA CYS A 141 -10.25 -0.65 -9.19
C CYS A 141 -10.33 -0.23 -10.66
N ASN A 142 -10.34 1.08 -10.87
CA ASN A 142 -10.10 1.67 -12.17
C ASN A 142 -8.59 1.77 -12.41
N VAL A 143 -8.13 1.44 -13.61
CA VAL A 143 -6.71 1.45 -13.95
C VAL A 143 -6.42 2.52 -14.99
N SER A 144 -5.50 3.42 -14.68
CA SER A 144 -4.93 4.37 -15.64
C SER A 144 -3.42 4.16 -15.75
N GLN A 145 -2.88 4.41 -16.93
CA GLN A 145 -1.46 4.28 -17.21
C GLN A 145 -0.95 5.60 -17.78
N THR A 146 0.17 6.08 -17.24
CA THR A 146 0.82 7.30 -17.71
C THR A 146 2.31 7.05 -17.88
N THR A 147 2.81 7.32 -19.07
CA THR A 147 4.23 7.23 -19.39
C THR A 147 4.97 8.36 -18.68
N VAL A 148 6.00 8.03 -17.90
CA VAL A 148 6.76 8.98 -17.08
C VAL A 148 8.18 9.16 -17.58
N ALA A 149 8.77 8.16 -18.21
CA ALA A 149 10.00 8.31 -18.96
C ALA A 149 9.88 7.56 -20.29
N GLU A 150 10.21 8.22 -21.40
CA GLU A 150 10.21 7.60 -22.72
C GLU A 150 11.42 6.69 -22.94
N GLN A 151 12.49 6.90 -22.17
CA GLN A 151 13.75 6.13 -22.23
C GLN A 151 14.08 5.52 -20.87
N ALA A 152 14.80 4.39 -20.89
CA ALA A 152 15.24 3.72 -19.68
C ALA A 152 16.23 4.60 -18.92
N SER A 153 15.84 5.05 -17.73
CA SER A 153 16.69 5.78 -16.82
C SER A 153 17.71 4.84 -16.14
N ILE A 154 18.99 5.23 -16.14
CA ILE A 154 20.06 4.50 -15.44
C ILE A 154 20.74 5.48 -14.48
N PRO A 155 20.48 5.41 -13.15
CA PRO A 155 19.69 4.42 -12.40
C PRO A 155 18.17 4.52 -12.64
N PRO A 156 17.39 3.48 -12.30
CA PRO A 156 15.96 3.44 -12.55
C PRO A 156 15.22 4.55 -11.80
N LEU A 157 14.15 5.06 -12.42
CA LEU A 157 13.28 6.08 -11.88
C LEU A 157 12.81 5.74 -10.47
N LEU A 158 13.10 6.65 -9.54
CA LEU A 158 12.62 6.53 -8.17
C LEU A 158 11.25 7.20 -8.07
N VAL A 159 10.35 6.60 -7.32
CA VAL A 159 8.99 7.13 -7.16
C VAL A 159 8.62 7.11 -5.67
N ARG A 160 7.81 8.06 -5.21
CA ARG A 160 7.17 8.08 -3.88
C ARG A 160 5.78 8.69 -3.99
N LEU A 161 4.76 8.05 -3.40
CA LEU A 161 3.41 8.58 -3.32
C LEU A 161 3.15 9.11 -1.90
N TYR A 162 2.61 10.33 -1.81
CA TYR A 162 2.14 10.91 -0.55
C TYR A 162 0.93 11.82 -0.81
N GLU A 163 -0.20 11.58 -0.14
CA GLU A 163 -1.43 12.38 -0.24
C GLU A 163 -1.85 12.75 -1.70
N ASN A 164 -2.04 11.76 -2.57
CA ASN A 164 -2.37 11.96 -4.01
C ASN A 164 -1.30 12.74 -4.82
N ILE A 165 -0.09 12.89 -4.30
CA ILE A 165 1.03 13.54 -5.01
C ILE A 165 2.14 12.50 -5.21
N ILE A 166 2.59 12.36 -6.45
CA ILE A 166 3.69 11.48 -6.82
C ILE A 166 4.95 12.31 -6.98
N PHE A 167 6.00 11.94 -6.26
CA PHE A 167 7.35 12.44 -6.42
C PHE A 167 8.13 11.45 -7.27
N THR A 168 8.72 11.91 -8.37
CA THR A 168 9.61 11.08 -9.19
C THR A 168 10.99 11.71 -9.27
N ALA A 169 12.04 10.90 -9.19
CA ALA A 169 13.42 11.37 -9.31
C ALA A 169 14.14 10.58 -10.40
N ASP A 170 14.61 11.31 -11.41
CA ASP A 170 15.38 10.80 -12.54
C ASP A 170 16.70 11.57 -12.70
N SER A 171 17.69 10.92 -13.29
CA SER A 171 18.96 11.49 -13.70
C SER A 171 18.85 12.53 -14.84
N THR A 172 17.82 12.43 -15.68
CA THR A 172 17.61 13.29 -16.86
C THR A 172 16.74 14.50 -16.51
N GLU A 173 15.54 14.27 -15.98
CA GLU A 173 14.54 15.30 -15.70
C GLU A 173 14.61 15.86 -14.27
N GLY A 174 15.41 15.24 -13.39
CA GLY A 174 15.53 15.64 -11.99
C GLY A 174 14.36 15.19 -11.12
N LEU A 175 13.99 16.03 -10.15
CA LEU A 175 12.85 15.82 -9.25
C LEU A 175 11.58 16.39 -9.87
N ARG A 176 10.58 15.55 -10.12
CA ARG A 176 9.25 15.95 -10.59
C ARG A 176 8.19 15.66 -9.54
N VAL A 177 7.13 16.46 -9.59
CA VAL A 177 5.94 16.31 -8.76
C VAL A 177 4.73 16.21 -9.67
N LEU A 178 3.94 15.16 -9.51
CA LEU A 178 2.71 14.93 -10.26
C LEU A 178 1.52 14.88 -9.31
N SER A 179 0.41 15.47 -9.73
CA SER A 179 -0.89 15.38 -9.04
C SER A 179 -1.70 14.22 -9.58
N MET A 180 -2.36 13.48 -8.69
CA MET A 180 -3.24 12.35 -9.04
C MET A 180 -4.73 12.69 -8.95
N ASN A 181 -5.10 13.97 -9.04
CA ASN A 181 -6.51 14.38 -9.04
C ASN A 181 -7.14 14.17 -10.43
N GLY A 182 -7.31 12.91 -10.85
CA GLY A 182 -7.75 12.52 -12.19
C GLY A 182 -6.57 11.98 -13.01
N GLU A 183 -6.42 12.46 -14.25
CA GLU A 183 -5.24 12.18 -15.07
C GLU A 183 -3.98 12.77 -14.40
N PRO A 184 -2.83 12.09 -14.43
CA PRO A 184 -1.62 12.59 -13.79
C PRO A 184 -1.10 13.85 -14.48
N ILE A 185 -1.02 14.94 -13.72
CA ILE A 185 -0.55 16.24 -14.21
C ILE A 185 0.75 16.60 -13.52
N ILE A 186 1.77 16.99 -14.28
CA ILE A 186 3.03 17.51 -13.73
C ILE A 186 2.77 18.88 -13.10
N LEU A 187 3.01 19.00 -11.80
CA LEU A 187 2.89 20.24 -11.03
C LEU A 187 4.19 21.04 -11.04
N ALA A 188 5.33 20.37 -10.90
CA ALA A 188 6.64 21.00 -10.79
C ALA A 188 7.76 20.07 -11.25
N THR A 189 8.82 20.66 -11.78
CA THR A 189 10.06 19.97 -12.17
C THR A 189 11.24 20.79 -11.68
N LEU A 190 12.23 20.12 -11.09
CA LEU A 190 13.47 20.72 -10.64
C LEU A 190 14.66 19.82 -11.05
N PRO A 191 15.50 20.26 -12.00
CA PRO A 191 16.65 19.48 -12.42
C PRO A 191 17.69 19.36 -11.30
N PHE A 192 18.40 18.23 -11.25
CA PHE A 192 19.54 18.08 -10.35
C PHE A 192 20.77 18.77 -10.93
N THR A 193 20.92 20.07 -10.66
CA THR A 193 22.12 20.83 -11.07
C THR A 193 23.15 20.81 -9.94
N VAL A 194 24.34 20.27 -10.22
CA VAL A 194 25.51 20.46 -9.37
C VAL A 194 26.44 21.42 -10.10
N GLU A 195 26.53 22.65 -9.60
CA GLU A 195 27.51 23.62 -10.10
C GLU A 195 28.92 23.18 -9.71
N THR A 196 29.58 22.43 -10.60
CA THR A 196 31.01 22.15 -10.49
C THR A 196 31.73 23.02 -11.50
N LYS A 197 32.82 23.68 -11.10
CA LYS A 197 33.59 24.70 -11.84
C LYS A 197 34.08 24.29 -13.25
N SER A 198 33.83 23.07 -13.71
CA SER A 198 34.38 22.54 -14.97
C SER A 198 33.46 21.61 -15.76
N GLN A 199 32.28 21.21 -15.27
CA GLN A 199 31.26 20.44 -16.03
C GLN A 199 29.97 20.29 -15.21
N ALA A 200 28.81 20.51 -15.83
CA ALA A 200 27.51 20.25 -15.25
C ALA A 200 27.20 18.74 -15.32
N LEU A 201 27.64 17.98 -14.33
CA LEU A 201 27.28 16.57 -14.18
C LEU A 201 25.99 16.46 -13.36
N SER A 202 24.94 15.87 -13.93
CA SER A 202 23.73 15.56 -13.18
C SER A 202 24.00 14.36 -12.23
N PRO A 203 23.80 14.52 -10.91
CA PRO A 203 24.00 13.43 -9.99
C PRO A 203 22.91 12.38 -10.17
N LYS A 204 23.30 11.12 -10.22
CA LYS A 204 22.40 9.98 -10.40
C LYS A 204 21.62 9.71 -9.09
N PRO A 205 20.28 9.85 -9.06
CA PRO A 205 19.49 9.62 -7.86
C PRO A 205 19.38 8.13 -7.55
N THR A 206 19.63 7.72 -6.31
CA THR A 206 19.65 6.30 -5.89
C THR A 206 18.62 5.97 -4.82
N SER A 207 18.17 6.96 -4.04
CA SER A 207 17.13 6.76 -3.03
C SER A 207 16.26 8.01 -2.85
N LEU A 208 14.99 7.83 -2.46
CA LEU A 208 13.99 8.89 -2.34
C LEU A 208 13.11 8.67 -1.10
N ALA A 209 12.96 9.72 -0.28
CA ALA A 209 12.08 9.76 0.88
C ALA A 209 11.24 11.04 0.90
N VAL A 210 10.04 10.93 1.47
CA VAL A 210 9.08 12.03 1.63
C VAL A 210 8.74 12.15 3.11
N ASP A 211 8.71 13.38 3.63
CA ASP A 211 8.37 13.67 5.01
C ASP A 211 6.85 13.65 5.23
N ALA A 212 6.36 12.52 5.74
CA ALA A 212 4.95 12.32 6.07
C ALA A 212 4.50 13.00 7.38
N SER A 213 5.41 13.57 8.16
CA SER A 213 5.14 14.09 9.51
C SER A 213 4.91 15.60 9.56
N THR A 214 5.09 16.30 8.44
CA THR A 214 5.06 17.76 8.38
C THR A 214 3.68 18.30 8.83
N SER A 215 3.67 19.09 9.90
CA SER A 215 2.47 19.77 10.43
C SER A 215 1.92 20.83 9.48
N ASP A 216 2.79 21.43 8.67
CA ASP A 216 2.42 22.32 7.58
C ASP A 216 1.83 21.49 6.44
N GLY A 217 0.52 21.20 6.51
CA GLY A 217 -0.19 20.44 5.45
C GLY A 217 -0.12 21.06 4.05
N ASN A 218 0.51 22.24 3.91
CA ASN A 218 0.73 22.95 2.67
C ASN A 218 2.14 22.76 2.07
N ALA A 219 3.11 22.26 2.83
CA ALA A 219 4.46 22.02 2.34
C ALA A 219 4.89 20.58 2.61
N ILE A 220 5.52 19.96 1.62
CA ILE A 220 6.03 18.59 1.74
C ILE A 220 7.55 18.63 1.60
N GLY A 221 8.24 18.08 2.60
CA GLY A 221 9.68 17.86 2.54
C GLY A 221 10.02 16.60 1.74
N VAL A 222 11.04 16.66 0.90
CA VAL A 222 11.51 15.53 0.09
C VAL A 222 13.03 15.44 0.21
N ALA A 223 13.56 14.23 0.39
CA ALA A 223 15.00 13.99 0.41
C ALA A 223 15.39 12.98 -0.68
N VAL A 224 16.47 13.29 -1.40
CA VAL A 224 17.02 12.45 -2.48
C VAL A 224 18.47 12.11 -2.14
N GLY A 225 18.81 10.82 -2.13
CA GLY A 225 20.19 10.35 -2.05
C GLY A 225 20.77 10.13 -3.45
N PHE A 226 22.07 10.37 -3.60
CA PHE A 226 22.76 10.29 -4.89
C PHE A 226 23.88 9.25 -4.91
N ALA A 227 24.24 8.79 -6.11
CA ALA A 227 25.34 7.84 -6.32
C ALA A 227 26.71 8.41 -5.92
N ASN A 228 26.87 9.73 -5.88
CA ASN A 228 28.13 10.37 -5.46
C ASN A 228 28.29 10.46 -3.92
N GLY A 229 27.40 9.80 -3.15
CA GLY A 229 27.41 9.82 -1.69
C GLY A 229 26.82 11.07 -1.05
N GLY A 230 26.41 12.06 -1.85
CA GLY A 230 25.67 13.23 -1.38
C GLY A 230 24.17 12.97 -1.28
N PHE A 231 23.45 13.92 -0.67
CA PHE A 231 21.99 13.95 -0.63
C PHE A 231 21.47 15.38 -0.75
N GLY A 232 20.26 15.55 -1.26
CA GLY A 232 19.57 16.83 -1.40
C GLY A 232 18.26 16.83 -0.65
N VAL A 233 17.90 17.97 -0.07
CA VAL A 233 16.63 18.22 0.62
C VAL A 233 15.87 19.28 -0.13
N TYR A 234 14.63 18.98 -0.46
CA TYR A 234 13.74 19.81 -1.26
C TYR A 234 12.45 20.07 -0.49
N LYS A 235 11.81 21.18 -0.83
CA LYS A 235 10.49 21.56 -0.32
C LYS A 235 9.54 21.76 -1.49
N PHE A 236 8.43 21.06 -1.46
CA PHE A 236 7.32 21.27 -2.38
C PHE A 236 6.23 22.08 -1.69
N ASP A 237 5.89 23.26 -2.23
CA ASP A 237 4.76 24.06 -1.77
C ASP A 237 3.52 23.73 -2.59
N LYS A 238 2.50 23.14 -1.95
CA LYS A 238 1.25 22.71 -2.60
C LYS A 238 0.44 23.87 -3.17
N ARG A 239 0.53 25.08 -2.60
CA ARG A 239 -0.22 26.26 -3.10
C ARG A 239 0.39 26.84 -4.36
N LYS A 240 1.72 26.89 -4.38
CA LYS A 240 2.47 27.48 -5.49
C LYS A 240 2.77 26.46 -6.59
N SER A 241 2.53 25.17 -6.33
CA SER A 241 2.99 24.07 -7.17
C SER A 241 4.47 24.24 -7.54
N ALA A 242 5.29 24.58 -6.55
CA ALA A 242 6.68 24.96 -6.75
C ALA A 242 7.61 24.10 -5.91
N LEU A 243 8.71 23.67 -6.54
CA LEU A 243 9.81 22.97 -5.89
C LEU A 243 10.94 23.95 -5.58
N ALA A 244 11.52 23.84 -4.38
CA ALA A 244 12.70 24.57 -3.97
C ALA A 244 13.73 23.62 -3.37
N LEU A 245 15.00 23.77 -3.73
CA LEU A 245 16.13 23.14 -3.04
C LEU A 245 16.36 23.88 -1.71
N LEU A 246 16.35 23.15 -0.60
CA LEU A 246 16.62 23.69 0.73
C LEU A 246 18.09 23.51 1.13
N TYR A 247 18.65 22.35 0.83
CA TYR A 247 20.01 21.99 1.20
C TYR A 247 20.57 20.91 0.27
N GLN A 248 21.84 21.02 -0.09
CA GLN A 248 22.57 20.00 -0.83
C GLN A 248 23.82 19.62 -0.04
N HIS A 249 23.92 18.35 0.34
CA HIS A 249 25.11 17.82 0.98
C HIS A 249 26.20 17.55 -0.05
N ALA A 250 27.44 17.88 0.30
CA ALA A 250 28.59 17.62 -0.56
C ALA A 250 28.73 16.11 -0.86
N PRO A 251 29.24 15.75 -2.05
CA PRO A 251 29.61 14.37 -2.36
C PRO A 251 30.54 13.78 -1.29
N SER A 252 30.40 12.48 -1.01
CA SER A 252 31.16 11.78 0.02
C SER A 252 31.94 10.62 -0.58
N SER A 253 33.13 10.33 -0.04
CA SER A 253 33.92 9.15 -0.37
C SER A 253 33.34 7.84 0.21
N ASN A 254 32.27 7.92 1.00
CA ASN A 254 31.64 6.76 1.67
C ASN A 254 30.77 5.88 0.75
N GLY A 255 30.80 6.14 -0.57
CA GLY A 255 30.08 5.37 -1.58
C GLY A 255 28.66 5.88 -1.85
N THR A 256 27.92 5.12 -2.67
CA THR A 256 26.57 5.49 -3.14
C THR A 256 25.57 5.52 -1.98
N VAL A 257 24.61 6.46 -1.96
CA VAL A 257 23.54 6.47 -0.95
C VAL A 257 22.46 5.44 -1.33
N SER A 258 22.50 4.26 -0.72
CA SER A 258 21.63 3.14 -1.06
C SER A 258 20.20 3.28 -0.53
N ALA A 259 20.02 3.93 0.63
CA ALA A 259 18.70 4.31 1.14
C ALA A 259 18.75 5.60 1.94
N ILE A 260 17.59 6.25 2.00
CA ILE A 260 17.36 7.48 2.77
C ILE A 260 15.99 7.41 3.46
N ALA A 261 15.91 7.93 4.68
CA ALA A 261 14.67 8.26 5.37
C ALA A 261 14.74 9.70 5.86
N TYR A 262 13.62 10.40 5.80
CA TYR A 262 13.56 11.83 6.10
C TYR A 262 12.30 12.17 6.89
N VAL A 263 12.48 12.83 8.02
CA VAL A 263 11.45 13.41 8.88
C VAL A 263 12.06 14.68 9.44
N SER A 264 11.63 15.86 8.99
CA SER A 264 12.24 17.12 9.39
C SER A 264 12.27 17.24 10.93
N PRO A 265 13.43 17.57 11.56
CA PRO A 265 14.72 17.97 10.97
C PRO A 265 15.76 16.84 10.78
N TYR A 266 15.39 15.57 10.85
CA TYR A 266 16.29 14.42 10.82
C TYR A 266 16.38 13.76 9.44
N ILE A 267 17.59 13.42 9.03
CA ILE A 267 17.86 12.59 7.85
C ILE A 267 18.68 11.39 8.27
N LEU A 268 18.22 10.21 7.86
CA LEU A 268 18.95 8.96 8.04
C LEU A 268 19.36 8.46 6.65
N THR A 269 20.67 8.29 6.43
CA THR A 269 21.21 7.73 5.20
C THR A 269 21.90 6.40 5.47
N MET A 270 21.84 5.50 4.50
CA MET A 270 22.66 4.29 4.44
C MET A 270 23.44 4.31 3.14
N THR A 271 24.75 4.09 3.20
CA THR A 271 25.59 3.97 2.00
C THR A 271 25.77 2.50 1.58
N GLU A 272 26.23 2.28 0.36
CA GLU A 272 26.63 0.95 -0.13
C GLU A 272 27.77 0.33 0.69
N ALA A 273 28.63 1.15 1.29
CA ALA A 273 29.67 0.73 2.21
C ALA A 273 29.14 0.36 3.62
N GLN A 274 27.83 0.14 3.76
CA GLN A 274 27.14 -0.23 5.01
C GLN A 274 27.35 0.77 6.16
N LEU A 275 27.51 2.06 5.81
CA LEU A 275 27.60 3.16 6.77
C LEU A 275 26.23 3.81 6.94
N LEU A 276 25.64 3.65 8.11
CA LEU A 276 24.44 4.36 8.54
C LEU A 276 24.84 5.69 9.16
N SER A 277 24.30 6.80 8.66
CA SER A 277 24.59 8.14 9.18
C SER A 277 23.30 8.90 9.47
N LEU A 278 23.17 9.40 10.69
CA LEU A 278 22.04 10.21 11.12
C LEU A 278 22.47 11.67 11.22
N TYR A 279 21.78 12.53 10.49
CA TYR A 279 21.99 13.96 10.43
C TYR A 279 20.80 14.70 11.04
N MET A 280 21.05 15.85 11.64
CA MET A 280 20.01 16.74 12.17
C MET A 280 20.25 18.18 11.70
N PHE A 281 19.21 18.81 11.19
CA PHE A 281 19.21 20.25 10.92
C PHE A 281 19.01 21.03 12.24
N PRO A 282 19.75 22.12 12.46
CA PRO A 282 19.57 22.94 13.64
C PRO A 282 18.18 23.61 13.65
N HIS A 283 17.54 23.64 14.82
CA HIS A 283 16.21 24.23 15.04
C HIS A 283 16.18 25.77 14.95
N THR A 284 17.34 26.43 14.86
CA THR A 284 17.43 27.89 14.88
C THR A 284 16.88 28.49 13.58
N PRO A 285 15.86 29.37 13.64
CA PRO A 285 15.52 30.20 12.51
C PRO A 285 16.74 31.09 12.20
N PRO A 286 17.16 31.22 10.93
CA PRO A 286 18.29 32.07 10.60
C PRO A 286 17.97 33.50 11.06
N TYR A 287 18.79 34.02 11.96
CA TYR A 287 18.86 35.45 12.19
C TYR A 287 19.11 36.09 10.82
N ARG A 288 18.19 36.97 10.42
CA ARG A 288 18.13 37.59 9.09
C ARG A 288 19.50 38.15 8.70
N SER A 289 20.22 37.43 7.84
CA SER A 289 21.17 38.07 6.93
C SER A 289 20.41 38.36 5.64
N LEU A 290 20.22 39.65 5.37
CA LEU A 290 19.36 40.22 4.33
C LEU A 290 19.86 39.99 2.89
N SER A 291 20.71 38.99 2.64
CA SER A 291 21.39 38.85 1.35
C SER A 291 21.47 37.45 0.75
N ASP A 292 21.04 36.38 1.45
CA ASP A 292 21.14 35.03 0.87
C ASP A 292 19.81 34.27 0.82
N LYS A 293 19.49 33.79 -0.39
CA LYS A 293 18.26 33.07 -0.73
C LYS A 293 18.16 31.76 0.05
N HIS A 294 17.30 31.70 1.07
CA HIS A 294 16.61 30.49 1.57
C HIS A 294 17.43 29.19 1.81
N THR A 295 18.75 29.24 1.96
CA THR A 295 19.57 28.05 2.23
C THR A 295 19.46 27.67 3.71
N VAL A 296 18.99 26.45 3.97
CA VAL A 296 18.96 25.90 5.34
C VAL A 296 20.41 25.69 5.79
N VAL A 297 20.70 26.00 7.06
CA VAL A 297 22.03 25.77 7.66
C VAL A 297 22.41 24.30 7.51
N ALA A 298 23.68 24.02 7.23
CA ALA A 298 24.18 22.66 7.06
C ALA A 298 23.81 21.78 8.26
N PRO A 299 23.31 20.55 8.04
CA PRO A 299 23.00 19.63 9.11
C PRO A 299 24.30 19.13 9.74
N HIS A 300 24.25 18.81 11.03
CA HIS A 300 25.37 18.15 11.69
C HIS A 300 25.13 16.65 11.80
N LEU A 301 26.22 15.88 11.77
CA LEU A 301 26.19 14.44 11.99
C LEU A 301 25.97 14.17 13.48
N VAL A 302 24.86 13.53 13.80
CA VAL A 302 24.50 13.14 15.18
C VAL A 302 25.17 11.82 15.56
N SER A 303 25.08 10.83 14.67
CA SER A 303 25.60 9.49 14.91
C SER A 303 25.95 8.81 13.59
N SER A 304 26.95 7.94 13.62
CA SER A 304 27.30 7.09 12.49
C SER A 304 27.63 5.68 12.97
N LEU A 305 27.08 4.68 12.30
CA LEU A 305 27.23 3.27 12.63
C LEU A 305 27.64 2.51 11.37
N LYS A 306 28.72 1.73 11.44
CA LYS A 306 29.18 0.87 10.35
C LYS A 306 28.86 -0.57 10.66
N SER A 307 28.09 -1.23 9.79
CA SER A 307 27.81 -2.66 9.90
C SER A 307 28.66 -3.46 8.90
N HIS A 308 28.82 -4.74 9.18
CA HIS A 308 29.40 -5.74 8.25
C HIS A 308 28.42 -6.90 7.98
N THR A 309 27.23 -6.86 8.59
CA THR A 309 26.23 -7.93 8.55
C THR A 309 24.84 -7.43 8.12
N ALA A 310 24.71 -6.14 7.80
CA ALA A 310 23.50 -5.54 7.26
C ALA A 310 23.51 -5.63 5.73
N TRP A 311 22.90 -6.67 5.19
CA TRP A 311 22.83 -6.91 3.75
C TRP A 311 21.51 -6.37 3.17
N PRO A 312 21.50 -5.87 1.91
CA PRO A 312 20.25 -5.53 1.25
C PRO A 312 19.35 -6.78 1.07
N PRO A 313 18.05 -6.66 0.78
CA PRO A 313 17.25 -5.44 0.86
C PRO A 313 17.21 -4.87 2.28
N LEU A 314 17.04 -3.55 2.37
CA LEU A 314 16.98 -2.81 3.64
C LEU A 314 15.87 -1.77 3.60
N SER A 315 15.39 -1.39 4.78
CA SER A 315 14.33 -0.38 4.94
C SER A 315 14.71 0.55 6.08
N LEU A 316 14.64 1.86 5.83
CA LEU A 316 14.90 2.91 6.80
C LEU A 316 13.60 3.55 7.24
N SER A 317 13.49 3.89 8.53
CA SER A 317 12.35 4.60 9.09
C SER A 317 12.79 5.56 10.18
N ILE A 318 12.19 6.74 10.23
CA ILE A 318 12.34 7.69 11.33
C ILE A 318 10.95 7.93 11.90
N ARG A 319 10.82 7.85 13.21
CA ARG A 319 9.60 8.17 13.95
C ARG A 319 9.92 9.22 14.99
N ALA A 320 9.47 10.45 14.75
CA ALA A 320 9.60 11.53 15.71
C ALA A 320 8.33 11.63 16.56
N SER A 321 8.51 11.78 17.88
CA SER A 321 7.49 12.14 18.84
C SER A 321 7.96 13.38 19.60
N SER A 322 7.06 14.05 20.32
CA SER A 322 7.41 15.21 21.16
C SER A 322 8.43 14.88 22.25
N ALA A 323 8.49 13.61 22.69
CA ALA A 323 9.38 13.18 23.76
C ALA A 323 10.66 12.48 23.29
N SER A 324 10.65 11.87 22.11
CA SER A 324 11.76 11.04 21.63
C SER A 324 11.70 10.82 20.13
N VAL A 325 12.84 10.58 19.52
CA VAL A 325 12.97 10.25 18.09
C VAL A 325 13.58 8.85 17.97
N SER A 326 12.94 7.98 17.20
CA SER A 326 13.44 6.65 16.87
C SER A 326 13.91 6.64 15.42
N ALA A 327 15.18 6.34 15.19
CA ALA A 327 15.76 6.09 13.87
C ALA A 327 16.04 4.60 13.73
N SER A 328 15.34 3.93 12.82
CA SER A 328 15.38 2.48 12.65
C SER A 328 15.88 2.07 11.27
N ILE A 329 16.67 1.00 11.23
CA ILE A 329 17.01 0.26 10.02
C ILE A 329 16.61 -1.20 10.18
N ALA A 330 15.88 -1.73 9.21
CA ALA A 330 15.65 -3.16 9.05
C ALA A 330 16.46 -3.68 7.87
N TYR A 331 17.06 -4.85 7.99
CA TYR A 331 17.99 -5.41 7.00
C TYR A 331 17.92 -6.94 6.95
N ALA A 332 18.32 -7.51 5.82
CA ALA A 332 18.53 -8.95 5.71
C ALA A 332 19.88 -9.34 6.32
N MET A 333 19.94 -10.49 6.98
CA MET A 333 21.17 -11.03 7.55
C MET A 333 21.28 -12.54 7.29
N PRO A 334 22.46 -13.04 6.86
CA PRO A 334 22.68 -14.48 6.71
C PRO A 334 22.74 -15.16 8.08
N THR A 335 22.33 -16.42 8.13
CA THR A 335 22.36 -17.29 9.30
C THR A 335 23.37 -18.41 9.08
N TYR A 336 23.94 -18.93 10.18
CA TYR A 336 25.07 -19.88 10.16
C TYR A 336 24.78 -21.21 9.43
N LEU A 337 23.52 -21.61 9.30
CA LEU A 337 23.10 -22.88 8.71
C LEU A 337 22.49 -22.73 7.31
N ASP A 338 23.05 -21.82 6.50
CA ASP A 338 22.67 -21.59 5.10
C ASP A 338 21.24 -21.09 4.89
N GLY A 339 20.89 -19.99 5.58
CA GLY A 339 19.62 -19.31 5.34
C GLY A 339 19.66 -17.84 5.70
N TRP A 340 18.55 -17.14 5.49
CA TRP A 340 18.44 -15.70 5.72
C TRP A 340 17.39 -15.41 6.79
N SER A 341 17.71 -14.46 7.67
CA SER A 341 16.79 -13.87 8.64
C SER A 341 16.75 -12.35 8.45
N VAL A 342 15.91 -11.68 9.24
CA VAL A 342 15.77 -10.23 9.25
C VAL A 342 16.25 -9.69 10.59
N GLY A 343 17.12 -8.69 10.54
CA GLY A 343 17.59 -7.93 11.67
C GLY A 343 17.05 -6.51 11.66
N MET A 344 17.04 -5.89 12.83
CA MET A 344 16.67 -4.50 13.02
C MET A 344 17.60 -3.83 14.02
N GLN A 345 18.03 -2.62 13.70
CA GLN A 345 18.72 -1.74 14.62
C GLN A 345 17.91 -0.45 14.79
N GLU A 346 17.75 0.00 16.03
CA GLU A 346 17.04 1.23 16.37
C GLU A 346 17.93 2.11 17.26
N MET A 347 18.09 3.37 16.87
CA MET A 347 18.66 4.41 17.71
C MET A 347 17.53 5.26 18.30
N LEU A 348 17.51 5.39 19.62
CA LEU A 348 16.60 6.29 20.32
C LEU A 348 17.33 7.58 20.64
N LEU A 349 16.73 8.71 20.33
CA LEU A 349 17.28 10.04 20.52
C LEU A 349 16.32 10.93 21.30
N THR A 350 16.89 11.92 21.99
CA THR A 350 16.12 13.06 22.46
C THR A 350 15.73 13.96 21.28
N PRO A 351 14.67 14.80 21.41
CA PRO A 351 14.33 15.80 20.39
C PRO A 351 15.47 16.77 20.06
N GLU A 352 16.41 16.97 20.98
CA GLU A 352 17.60 17.81 20.74
C GLU A 352 18.71 17.08 19.98
N GLY A 353 18.46 15.83 19.56
CA GLY A 353 19.40 15.01 18.78
C GLY A 353 20.47 14.32 19.62
N ARG A 354 20.30 14.19 20.94
CA ARG A 354 21.22 13.37 21.75
C ARG A 354 20.85 11.91 21.66
N VAL A 355 21.77 11.05 21.23
CA VAL A 355 21.56 9.59 21.24
C VAL A 355 21.44 9.10 22.68
N MET A 356 20.31 8.48 23.01
CA MET A 356 20.05 7.86 24.31
C MET A 356 20.48 6.39 24.31
N GLU A 357 20.01 5.63 23.31
CA GLU A 357 20.23 4.18 23.23
C GLU A 357 20.39 3.73 21.77
N SER A 358 21.11 2.62 21.58
CA SER A 358 21.18 1.87 20.32
C SER A 358 20.86 0.41 20.61
N ARG A 359 19.82 -0.11 19.97
CA ARG A 359 19.23 -1.42 20.25
C ARG A 359 19.20 -2.27 18.99
N LEU A 360 19.36 -3.57 19.17
CA LEU A 360 19.38 -4.56 18.10
C LEU A 360 18.35 -5.66 18.40
N ALA A 361 17.63 -6.09 17.38
CA ALA A 361 16.73 -7.23 17.45
C ALA A 361 16.84 -8.06 16.16
N SER A 362 16.70 -9.37 16.28
CA SER A 362 16.68 -10.31 15.15
C SER A 362 15.44 -11.18 15.24
N ALA A 363 14.88 -11.52 14.08
CA ALA A 363 13.77 -12.46 14.03
C ALA A 363 14.25 -13.87 14.41
N GLU A 364 13.54 -14.51 15.32
CA GLU A 364 13.81 -15.91 15.68
C GLU A 364 13.43 -16.83 14.51
N THR A 365 14.41 -17.57 13.98
CA THR A 365 14.19 -18.52 12.88
C THR A 365 13.45 -19.75 13.43
N GLN A 366 12.24 -20.01 12.96
CA GLN A 366 11.51 -21.23 13.29
C GLN A 366 12.33 -22.45 12.84
N GLY A 367 12.68 -23.33 13.79
CA GLY A 367 13.51 -24.52 13.53
C GLY A 367 14.99 -24.39 13.88
N PHE A 368 15.42 -23.31 14.54
CA PHE A 368 16.75 -23.26 15.14
C PHE A 368 16.80 -24.17 16.38
N HIS A 369 17.42 -25.34 16.23
CA HIS A 369 17.79 -26.19 17.36
C HIS A 369 19.21 -25.85 17.76
N SER A 370 19.42 -25.40 19.00
CA SER A 370 20.77 -25.20 19.53
C SER A 370 21.51 -26.53 19.50
N LEU A 371 22.68 -26.56 18.86
CA LEU A 371 23.59 -27.72 18.82
C LEU A 371 24.10 -28.10 20.23
N SER A 372 23.77 -27.32 21.25
CA SER A 372 24.29 -27.46 22.62
C SER A 372 23.40 -28.25 23.58
N THR A 373 22.37 -28.96 23.09
CA THR A 373 21.46 -29.77 23.94
C THR A 373 21.44 -31.25 23.60
N ASP A 374 22.60 -31.83 23.33
CA ASP A 374 22.76 -33.30 23.24
C ASP A 374 23.89 -33.81 24.15
N SER A 375 23.98 -33.24 25.36
CA SER A 375 24.78 -33.77 26.46
C SER A 375 23.89 -34.51 27.46
N GLY A 376 23.61 -35.79 27.19
CA GLY A 376 23.10 -36.71 28.22
C GLY A 376 22.29 -37.89 27.71
N GLY A 377 22.96 -38.97 27.31
CA GLY A 377 22.27 -40.24 27.03
C GLY A 377 23.12 -41.30 26.36
N SER A 378 23.99 -41.95 27.13
CA SER A 378 24.73 -43.18 26.81
C SER A 378 24.01 -44.16 25.86
N ARG A 379 24.69 -44.60 24.79
CA ARG A 379 24.88 -46.03 24.46
C ARG A 379 25.84 -46.25 23.29
N SER A 380 26.86 -47.08 23.56
CA SER A 380 27.93 -47.52 22.67
C SER A 380 27.45 -48.25 21.41
N PRO A 381 28.27 -48.30 20.33
CA PRO A 381 27.94 -49.00 19.10
C PRO A 381 28.36 -50.47 19.19
N SER A 382 27.41 -51.40 19.13
CA SER A 382 27.69 -52.83 18.89
C SER A 382 27.29 -53.20 17.46
N TRP A 383 28.30 -53.49 16.65
CA TRP A 383 28.15 -54.24 15.41
C TRP A 383 27.57 -55.63 15.70
N ASN A 384 26.46 -55.98 15.04
CA ASN A 384 26.37 -57.19 14.21
C ASN A 384 24.99 -57.36 13.54
N SER A 385 25.09 -57.83 12.32
CA SER A 385 24.10 -58.08 11.27
C SER A 385 23.03 -59.14 11.62
N ARG A 386 21.78 -58.95 11.14
CA ARG A 386 21.07 -59.84 10.19
C ARG A 386 19.55 -59.53 10.07
N ALA A 387 19.17 -59.11 8.85
CA ALA A 387 17.94 -59.45 8.11
C ALA A 387 16.56 -58.88 8.62
N PRO A 388 15.46 -58.98 7.83
CA PRO A 388 15.07 -57.89 6.92
C PRO A 388 13.58 -57.50 6.99
N SER A 389 13.27 -56.39 6.32
CA SER A 389 11.96 -56.01 5.76
C SER A 389 10.87 -55.42 6.69
N SER A 390 10.21 -54.41 6.13
CA SER A 390 8.92 -53.82 6.53
C SER A 390 8.91 -52.86 7.73
N SER A 391 9.34 -51.62 7.49
CA SER A 391 8.48 -50.43 7.60
C SER A 391 9.36 -49.18 7.58
N VAL A 392 9.67 -48.70 6.38
CA VAL A 392 10.16 -47.34 6.17
C VAL A 392 9.04 -46.41 6.61
N ARG A 393 9.07 -45.95 7.87
CA ARG A 393 8.46 -44.66 8.23
C ARG A 393 9.34 -43.60 7.60
N ASN A 394 9.06 -43.33 6.33
CA ASN A 394 9.37 -42.06 5.68
C ASN A 394 8.73 -40.98 6.55
N ARG A 395 9.48 -40.42 7.49
CA ARG A 395 9.28 -39.02 7.85
C ARG A 395 9.66 -38.26 6.59
N PRO A 396 8.74 -37.56 5.92
CA PRO A 396 9.11 -36.81 4.75
C PRO A 396 10.16 -35.80 5.21
N TYR A 397 11.34 -35.91 4.62
CA TYR A 397 12.24 -34.78 4.47
C TYR A 397 11.43 -33.77 3.65
N VAL A 398 10.60 -32.96 4.32
CA VAL A 398 9.99 -31.81 3.67
C VAL A 398 11.17 -30.97 3.26
N GLU A 399 11.38 -30.82 1.96
CA GLU A 399 12.37 -29.93 1.37
C GLU A 399 12.13 -28.51 1.93
N THR A 400 12.76 -28.17 3.05
CA THR A 400 12.72 -26.84 3.65
C THR A 400 13.73 -25.89 3.00
N SER A 401 14.18 -26.18 1.78
CA SER A 401 15.22 -25.44 1.07
C SER A 401 14.79 -24.00 0.76
N ASP A 402 13.51 -23.75 0.49
CA ASP A 402 13.05 -22.44 0.02
C ASP A 402 12.80 -21.41 1.13
N TYR A 403 12.68 -21.84 2.40
CA TYR A 403 12.58 -20.94 3.57
C TYR A 403 13.84 -20.14 3.85
N ARG A 404 14.92 -20.49 3.16
CA ARG A 404 16.27 -20.00 3.42
C ARG A 404 16.76 -19.00 2.38
N SER A 405 15.98 -18.70 1.34
CA SER A 405 16.39 -17.74 0.31
C SER A 405 16.42 -16.30 0.85
N ARG A 406 17.37 -15.49 0.33
CA ARG A 406 17.47 -14.06 0.64
C ARG A 406 16.16 -13.37 0.25
N PRO A 407 15.57 -12.53 1.13
CA PRO A 407 14.41 -11.73 0.76
C PRO A 407 14.68 -10.90 -0.50
N THR A 408 13.70 -10.84 -1.40
CA THR A 408 13.76 -10.04 -2.63
C THR A 408 13.51 -8.55 -2.34
N SER A 409 12.69 -8.25 -1.34
CA SER A 409 12.38 -6.90 -0.88
C SER A 409 12.07 -6.88 0.62
N LEU A 410 12.28 -5.73 1.24
CA LEU A 410 12.04 -5.48 2.66
C LEU A 410 11.36 -4.12 2.83
N SER A 411 10.24 -4.09 3.55
CA SER A 411 9.51 -2.85 3.86
C SER A 411 9.16 -2.81 5.34
N TYR A 412 9.53 -1.72 6.01
CA TYR A 412 9.20 -1.50 7.41
C TYR A 412 8.36 -0.23 7.59
N THR A 413 7.24 -0.37 8.29
CA THR A 413 6.44 0.74 8.78
C THR A 413 5.84 0.28 10.09
N HIS A 414 6.24 0.92 11.20
CA HIS A 414 5.91 0.44 12.52
C HIS A 414 4.39 0.22 12.69
N PRO A 415 3.94 -0.93 13.23
CA PRO A 415 4.73 -2.03 13.79
C PRO A 415 5.04 -3.18 12.83
N TYR A 416 4.74 -3.06 11.54
CA TYR A 416 4.85 -4.15 10.58
C TYR A 416 6.18 -4.13 9.82
N LEU A 417 6.87 -5.26 9.83
CA LEU A 417 8.05 -5.53 9.01
C LEU A 417 7.70 -6.64 8.02
N LEU A 418 7.76 -6.34 6.73
CA LEU A 418 7.38 -7.26 5.65
C LEU A 418 8.59 -7.62 4.81
N ALA A 419 8.81 -8.92 4.63
CA ALA A 419 9.80 -9.49 3.73
C ALA A 419 9.10 -10.18 2.57
N ALA A 420 9.51 -9.86 1.34
CA ALA A 420 9.08 -10.55 0.13
C ALA A 420 10.11 -11.63 -0.25
N HIS A 421 9.64 -12.74 -0.80
CA HIS A 421 10.50 -13.88 -1.09
C HIS A 421 10.36 -14.36 -2.54
N ALA A 422 11.42 -15.05 -3.00
CA ALA A 422 11.46 -15.59 -4.35
C ALA A 422 10.50 -16.78 -4.55
N ASP A 423 10.09 -17.40 -3.46
CA ASP A 423 9.26 -18.62 -3.38
C ASP A 423 7.76 -18.35 -3.45
N ASN A 424 7.33 -17.21 -4.02
CA ASN A 424 5.93 -16.75 -4.12
C ASN A 424 5.24 -16.35 -2.79
N THR A 425 5.98 -16.28 -1.68
CA THR A 425 5.40 -15.92 -0.38
C THR A 425 5.87 -14.56 0.14
N LEU A 426 5.16 -14.06 1.14
CA LEU A 426 5.59 -12.95 1.98
C LEU A 426 5.75 -13.43 3.42
N THR A 427 6.62 -12.80 4.20
CA THR A 427 6.68 -12.98 5.65
C THR A 427 6.45 -11.67 6.35
N VAL A 428 5.43 -11.61 7.20
CA VAL A 428 5.15 -10.45 8.06
C VAL A 428 5.64 -10.73 9.48
N TYR A 429 6.38 -9.77 10.03
CA TYR A 429 6.86 -9.74 11.41
C TYR A 429 6.22 -8.56 12.13
N LEU A 430 5.96 -8.74 13.42
CA LEU A 430 5.50 -7.65 14.29
C LEU A 430 6.69 -7.15 15.10
N VAL A 431 7.02 -5.87 14.92
CA VAL A 431 8.09 -5.19 15.65
C VAL A 431 7.49 -4.50 16.87
N THR A 432 7.93 -4.92 18.03
CA THR A 432 7.67 -4.21 19.29
C THR A 432 8.81 -3.22 19.49
N SER A 433 8.51 -1.93 19.41
CA SER A 433 9.46 -0.87 19.74
C SER A 433 8.79 0.07 20.74
N THR A 434 9.31 0.04 21.96
CA THR A 434 8.86 0.88 23.08
C THR A 434 10.06 1.66 23.62
N ALA A 435 9.83 2.52 24.63
CA ALA A 435 10.94 3.20 25.31
C ALA A 435 11.95 2.23 25.94
N ARG A 436 11.57 0.99 26.24
CA ARG A 436 12.43 0.03 26.98
C ARG A 436 12.88 -1.18 26.16
N GLU A 437 12.13 -1.56 25.13
CA GLU A 437 12.35 -2.82 24.43
C GLU A 437 12.25 -2.63 22.91
N LEU A 438 13.15 -3.32 22.20
CA LEU A 438 13.06 -3.59 20.78
C LEU A 438 13.06 -5.11 20.58
N ALA A 439 12.00 -5.65 19.98
CA ALA A 439 11.88 -7.07 19.68
C ALA A 439 11.17 -7.30 18.35
N ILE A 440 11.59 -8.35 17.63
CA ILE A 440 10.90 -8.83 16.43
C ILE A 440 10.16 -10.11 16.80
N GLY A 441 8.84 -10.07 16.72
CA GLY A 441 7.99 -11.24 16.95
C GLY A 441 8.15 -12.33 15.87
N PRO A 442 7.57 -13.52 16.08
CA PRO A 442 7.69 -14.61 15.13
C PRO A 442 7.10 -14.25 13.77
N GLY A 443 7.83 -14.60 12.70
CA GLY A 443 7.39 -14.37 11.33
C GLY A 443 6.16 -15.22 10.97
N ARG A 444 5.21 -14.62 10.25
CA ARG A 444 4.06 -15.30 9.66
C ARG A 444 4.11 -15.23 8.14
N ARG A 445 4.04 -16.41 7.51
CA ARG A 445 3.92 -16.52 6.05
C ARG A 445 2.54 -16.11 5.57
N LEU A 446 2.51 -15.33 4.48
CA LEU A 446 1.32 -15.01 3.71
C LEU A 446 1.46 -15.66 2.33
N TRP A 447 0.39 -16.33 1.92
CA TRP A 447 0.32 -17.09 0.68
C TRP A 447 -0.71 -16.46 -0.24
N GLY A 448 -0.42 -16.44 -1.55
CA GLY A 448 -1.37 -15.93 -2.52
C GLY A 448 -0.75 -15.76 -3.89
N HIS A 449 0.50 -15.27 -3.98
CA HIS A 449 1.13 -15.13 -5.27
C HIS A 449 1.36 -16.48 -5.95
N THR A 450 1.29 -16.48 -7.27
CA THR A 450 1.53 -17.66 -8.11
C THR A 450 2.97 -17.71 -8.64
N SER A 451 3.75 -16.67 -8.37
CA SER A 451 5.13 -16.50 -8.83
C SER A 451 5.95 -15.67 -7.84
N SER A 452 7.27 -15.69 -8.02
CA SER A 452 8.24 -14.92 -7.22
C SER A 452 7.78 -13.48 -6.98
N VAL A 453 7.82 -13.01 -5.73
CA VAL A 453 7.44 -11.63 -5.40
C VAL A 453 8.63 -10.72 -5.62
N ALA A 454 8.52 -9.74 -6.51
CA ALA A 454 9.61 -8.79 -6.75
C ALA A 454 9.69 -7.72 -5.67
N SER A 455 8.54 -7.26 -5.18
CA SER A 455 8.49 -6.20 -4.20
C SER A 455 7.19 -6.22 -3.40
N ALA A 456 7.30 -5.77 -2.16
CA ALA A 456 6.15 -5.54 -1.30
C ALA A 456 6.38 -4.27 -0.49
N HIS A 457 5.33 -3.47 -0.34
CA HIS A 457 5.34 -2.26 0.45
C HIS A 457 4.27 -2.35 1.54
N VAL A 458 4.65 -1.97 2.75
CA VAL A 458 3.74 -1.77 3.87
C VAL A 458 3.44 -0.29 3.94
N GLY A 459 2.16 0.04 4.06
CA GLY A 459 1.71 1.41 4.26
C GLY A 459 1.33 1.64 5.71
N ASP A 460 1.10 2.90 6.04
CA ASP A 460 0.48 3.26 7.30
C ASP A 460 -0.92 2.62 7.34
N ARG A 461 -1.25 1.95 8.46
CA ARG A 461 -2.56 1.32 8.76
C ARG A 461 -2.75 -0.16 8.45
N GLY A 462 -1.69 -0.95 8.59
CA GLY A 462 -1.82 -2.41 8.55
C GLY A 462 -2.32 -2.96 7.22
N LYS A 463 -2.09 -2.24 6.12
CA LYS A 463 -2.25 -2.73 4.76
C LYS A 463 -0.88 -2.95 4.14
N ALA A 464 -0.81 -3.90 3.20
CA ALA A 464 0.35 -4.04 2.34
C ALA A 464 -0.07 -4.30 0.90
N VAL A 465 0.82 -3.97 -0.02
CA VAL A 465 0.67 -4.29 -1.44
C VAL A 465 1.91 -5.03 -1.89
N SER A 466 1.74 -6.06 -2.71
CA SER A 466 2.85 -6.79 -3.32
C SER A 466 2.63 -7.01 -4.80
N VAL A 467 3.74 -7.09 -5.53
CA VAL A 467 3.78 -7.26 -6.98
C VAL A 467 4.68 -8.44 -7.33
N SER A 468 4.17 -9.30 -8.19
CA SER A 468 4.92 -10.41 -8.77
C SER A 468 6.07 -9.90 -9.66
N LYS A 469 7.17 -10.67 -9.71
CA LYS A 469 8.29 -10.47 -10.64
C LYS A 469 7.87 -10.45 -12.11
N ARG A 470 6.80 -11.15 -12.48
CA ARG A 470 6.23 -11.12 -13.85
C ARG A 470 5.34 -9.90 -14.10
N GLY A 471 5.05 -9.07 -13.08
CA GLY A 471 4.24 -7.86 -13.21
C GLY A 471 2.75 -8.05 -13.49
N ASN A 472 2.32 -9.29 -13.69
CA ASN A 472 0.95 -9.67 -14.00
C ASN A 472 0.04 -9.80 -12.77
N GLU A 473 0.63 -9.90 -11.57
CA GLU A 473 -0.12 -10.10 -10.33
C GLU A 473 0.21 -9.02 -9.30
N LEU A 474 -0.82 -8.25 -8.94
CA LEU A 474 -0.80 -7.29 -7.84
C LEU A 474 -1.78 -7.77 -6.76
N ARG A 475 -1.32 -7.80 -5.51
CA ARG A 475 -2.13 -8.24 -4.37
C ARG A 475 -2.13 -7.20 -3.26
N VAL A 476 -3.31 -7.03 -2.64
CA VAL A 476 -3.50 -6.26 -1.42
C VAL A 476 -3.68 -7.21 -0.25
N TRP A 477 -3.07 -6.85 0.88
CA TRP A 477 -3.11 -7.62 2.12
C TRP A 477 -3.63 -6.77 3.25
N GLU A 478 -4.57 -7.31 4.03
CA GLU A 478 -4.91 -6.78 5.35
C GLU A 478 -4.06 -7.51 6.41
N LEU A 479 -3.14 -6.78 7.04
CA LEU A 479 -2.23 -7.29 8.08
C LEU A 479 -2.87 -7.26 9.48
N GLU A 480 -4.01 -6.59 9.63
CA GLU A 480 -4.77 -6.57 10.87
C GLU A 480 -5.25 -7.99 11.27
N GLY A 481 -5.13 -8.34 12.55
CA GLY A 481 -5.52 -9.66 13.06
C GLY A 481 -4.52 -10.78 12.69
N VAL A 482 -3.34 -10.46 12.18
CA VAL A 482 -2.18 -11.37 12.12
C VAL A 482 -1.66 -11.72 13.53
N THR A 483 -2.19 -11.10 14.58
CA THR A 483 -1.73 -11.25 15.97
C THR A 483 -2.56 -12.19 16.84
N ILE A 484 -3.62 -12.83 16.32
CA ILE A 484 -4.44 -13.72 17.19
C ILE A 484 -3.62 -14.97 17.55
N SER A 485 -3.46 -15.19 18.86
CA SER A 485 -2.64 -16.23 19.50
C SER A 485 -2.80 -17.64 18.89
N GLN A 486 -1.76 -18.48 18.98
CA GLN A 486 -1.83 -19.90 18.60
C GLN A 486 -3.01 -20.64 19.25
N ALA A 487 -3.41 -20.26 20.47
CA ALA A 487 -4.53 -20.85 21.22
C ALA A 487 -5.91 -20.64 20.55
N SER A 488 -6.12 -19.53 19.84
CA SER A 488 -7.35 -19.28 19.07
C SER A 488 -7.41 -19.99 17.71
N ARG A 489 -6.29 -20.56 17.22
CA ARG A 489 -6.21 -21.19 15.89
C ARG A 489 -6.98 -22.50 15.77
N ARG A 490 -7.19 -23.23 16.87
CA ARG A 490 -7.89 -24.53 16.84
C ARG A 490 -9.36 -24.44 16.41
N ARG A 491 -9.92 -23.24 16.22
CA ARG A 491 -11.32 -23.03 15.82
C ARG A 491 -11.52 -22.46 14.41
N SER A 492 -10.47 -22.13 13.65
CA SER A 492 -10.61 -21.50 12.31
C SER A 492 -9.59 -21.97 11.28
N ALA A 493 -8.96 -23.13 11.51
CA ALA A 493 -8.03 -23.71 10.54
C ALA A 493 -8.83 -24.27 9.34
N ILE A 494 -8.31 -24.02 8.13
CA ILE A 494 -8.87 -24.34 6.81
C ILE A 494 -9.76 -23.20 6.25
N GLY A 495 -9.14 -22.15 5.72
CA GLY A 495 -9.80 -21.15 4.85
C GLY A 495 -9.44 -19.68 5.11
N ALA A 496 -9.14 -19.31 6.36
CA ALA A 496 -9.02 -17.89 6.77
C ALA A 496 -7.76 -17.16 6.23
N ASP A 497 -6.70 -17.87 5.85
CA ASP A 497 -5.48 -17.25 5.32
C ASP A 497 -5.61 -16.84 3.84
N ALA A 498 -6.50 -17.49 3.07
CA ALA A 498 -6.82 -17.10 1.70
C ALA A 498 -7.70 -15.84 1.64
N GLU A 499 -8.50 -15.58 2.68
CA GLU A 499 -9.40 -14.42 2.76
C GLU A 499 -8.66 -13.07 2.95
N ARG A 500 -7.36 -13.09 3.22
CA ARG A 500 -6.55 -11.88 3.50
C ARG A 500 -5.73 -11.40 2.31
N SER A 501 -5.72 -12.19 1.23
CA SER A 501 -4.99 -11.89 0.02
C SER A 501 -5.96 -11.60 -1.11
N ILE A 502 -6.01 -10.35 -1.54
CA ILE A 502 -6.95 -9.89 -2.56
C ILE A 502 -6.17 -9.58 -3.82
N GLN A 503 -6.41 -10.35 -4.88
CA GLN A 503 -5.85 -10.08 -6.19
C GLN A 503 -6.59 -8.89 -6.80
N VAL A 504 -5.84 -7.87 -7.21
CA VAL A 504 -6.41 -6.69 -7.84
C VAL A 504 -6.81 -7.02 -9.28
N ARG A 505 -8.07 -6.74 -9.61
CA ARG A 505 -8.69 -7.00 -10.89
C ARG A 505 -9.13 -5.66 -11.50
N PRO A 506 -8.45 -5.18 -12.55
CA PRO A 506 -8.87 -3.99 -13.27
C PRO A 506 -10.30 -4.16 -13.78
N GLU A 507 -11.18 -3.19 -13.57
CA GLU A 507 -12.44 -3.14 -14.31
C GLU A 507 -12.15 -2.68 -15.75
N THR A 508 -12.08 -3.63 -16.68
CA THR A 508 -12.12 -3.31 -18.10
C THR A 508 -13.47 -2.68 -18.41
N LYS A 509 -13.48 -1.37 -18.74
CA LYS A 509 -14.69 -0.62 -19.16
C LYS A 509 -15.45 -1.22 -20.36
N ALA A 510 -14.99 -2.34 -20.92
CA ALA A 510 -15.63 -3.07 -22.01
C ALA A 510 -16.81 -3.97 -21.59
N ASP A 511 -16.92 -4.40 -20.32
CA ASP A 511 -17.88 -5.46 -19.94
C ASP A 511 -19.26 -4.98 -19.47
N SER A 512 -19.62 -3.71 -19.72
CA SER A 512 -20.94 -3.16 -19.34
C SER A 512 -22.01 -3.17 -20.45
N ALA A 513 -21.80 -3.87 -21.57
CA ALA A 513 -22.84 -4.13 -22.57
C ALA A 513 -23.33 -5.59 -22.48
N ARG A 514 -24.64 -5.78 -22.27
CA ARG A 514 -25.30 -7.03 -21.84
C ARG A 514 -25.53 -8.08 -22.95
N LYS A 515 -25.38 -9.36 -22.55
CA LYS A 515 -26.17 -10.60 -22.86
C LYS A 515 -26.29 -11.17 -24.29
N ALA A 516 -25.79 -12.40 -24.47
CA ALA A 516 -26.55 -13.65 -24.79
C ALA A 516 -25.60 -14.88 -24.73
N PRO A 517 -26.06 -16.10 -24.40
CA PRO A 517 -25.22 -17.28 -24.34
C PRO A 517 -25.09 -17.91 -25.73
N GLN A 518 -23.95 -17.75 -26.37
CA GLN A 518 -23.57 -18.55 -27.54
C GLN A 518 -22.22 -19.20 -27.32
N GLN A 519 -22.12 -20.40 -27.86
CA GLN A 519 -21.16 -21.46 -27.58
C GLN A 519 -19.72 -20.96 -27.48
N VAL A 520 -19.05 -21.41 -26.41
CA VAL A 520 -17.66 -21.16 -26.11
C VAL A 520 -16.80 -21.87 -27.16
N THR A 521 -16.40 -21.14 -28.18
CA THR A 521 -15.15 -21.40 -28.90
C THR A 521 -14.09 -20.57 -28.21
N GLU A 522 -13.21 -21.23 -27.45
CA GLU A 522 -12.02 -20.63 -26.85
C GLU A 522 -11.17 -19.95 -27.92
N VAL A 523 -11.39 -18.66 -28.11
CA VAL A 523 -10.39 -17.77 -28.69
C VAL A 523 -10.11 -16.72 -27.62
N GLN A 524 -9.36 -17.15 -26.61
CA GLN A 524 -8.64 -16.24 -25.73
C GLN A 524 -7.90 -15.24 -26.61
N SER A 525 -8.30 -13.97 -26.48
CA SER A 525 -7.64 -12.82 -27.04
C SER A 525 -6.18 -12.82 -26.60
N ARG A 526 -5.36 -13.35 -27.50
CA ARG A 526 -3.91 -13.46 -27.44
C ARG A 526 -3.32 -12.05 -27.62
N TYR A 527 -3.57 -11.15 -26.67
CA TYR A 527 -2.73 -9.98 -26.50
C TYR A 527 -1.39 -10.49 -25.98
N LYS A 528 -0.34 -10.22 -26.76
CA LYS A 528 1.04 -10.66 -26.55
C LYS A 528 1.49 -10.47 -25.10
N ASP A 529 1.52 -11.58 -24.39
CA ASP A 529 2.11 -11.78 -23.06
C ASP A 529 3.63 -11.94 -23.22
N GLU A 530 4.28 -10.95 -23.84
CA GLU A 530 5.72 -10.95 -24.07
C GLU A 530 6.42 -10.32 -22.85
N ASP A 531 6.95 -11.17 -21.96
CA ASP A 531 7.94 -10.95 -20.90
C ASP A 531 8.21 -9.47 -20.51
N MET A 532 7.23 -8.81 -19.90
CA MET A 532 7.42 -7.50 -19.27
C MET A 532 8.14 -7.67 -17.93
N VAL A 533 9.42 -7.28 -17.87
CA VAL A 533 10.21 -7.31 -16.64
C VAL A 533 9.89 -6.06 -15.83
N VAL A 534 9.26 -6.21 -14.67
CA VAL A 534 9.13 -5.09 -13.72
C VAL A 534 10.52 -4.85 -13.10
N THR A 535 11.28 -3.94 -13.69
CA THR A 535 12.56 -3.52 -13.13
C THR A 535 12.33 -2.90 -11.76
N LYS A 536 12.90 -3.56 -10.74
CA LYS A 536 12.85 -3.15 -9.32
C LYS A 536 11.47 -2.75 -8.79
N GLY A 537 10.40 -3.44 -9.19
CA GLY A 537 9.13 -3.57 -8.48
C GLY A 537 8.69 -2.38 -7.62
N TRP A 538 8.75 -1.15 -8.12
CA TRP A 538 8.42 -0.03 -7.26
C TRP A 538 6.91 0.02 -7.07
N VAL A 539 6.48 0.00 -5.82
CA VAL A 539 5.08 0.01 -5.41
C VAL A 539 4.94 1.01 -4.28
N ALA A 540 4.03 1.96 -4.43
CA ALA A 540 3.49 2.70 -3.28
C ALA A 540 1.98 2.78 -3.38
N PHE A 541 1.35 3.05 -2.26
CA PHE A 541 -0.09 3.15 -2.18
C PHE A 541 -0.50 4.08 -1.04
N ASP A 542 -1.70 4.63 -1.16
CA ASP A 542 -2.37 5.37 -0.11
C ASP A 542 -3.76 4.74 0.18
N GLU A 543 -4.67 5.46 0.84
CA GLU A 543 -6.02 4.94 1.10
C GLU A 543 -6.84 4.69 -0.15
N GLU A 544 -6.55 5.41 -1.24
CA GLU A 544 -7.40 5.53 -2.41
C GLU A 544 -6.78 4.84 -3.62
N LYS A 545 -5.45 4.83 -3.73
CA LYS A 545 -4.73 4.47 -4.94
C LYS A 545 -3.52 3.59 -4.64
N VAL A 546 -3.22 2.71 -5.58
CA VAL A 546 -1.96 1.96 -5.66
C VAL A 546 -1.25 2.38 -6.93
N VAL A 547 0.04 2.67 -6.85
CA VAL A 547 0.87 3.06 -7.98
C VAL A 547 1.99 2.05 -8.14
N VAL A 548 2.16 1.55 -9.36
CA VAL A 548 3.23 0.62 -9.73
C VAL A 548 4.01 1.18 -10.89
N LEU A 549 5.33 1.18 -10.78
CA LEU A 549 6.21 1.48 -11.90
C LEU A 549 6.36 0.22 -12.77
N ARG A 550 6.05 0.35 -14.06
CA ARG A 550 6.28 -0.70 -15.06
C ARG A 550 7.28 -0.22 -16.09
N GLU A 551 8.17 -1.11 -16.49
CA GLU A 551 9.05 -0.90 -17.64
C GLU A 551 8.49 -1.68 -18.84
N GLU A 552 8.36 -0.99 -19.96
CA GLU A 552 7.94 -1.55 -21.22
C GLU A 552 9.15 -2.05 -22.01
N GLN A 553 8.94 -2.92 -23.00
CA GLN A 553 10.01 -3.58 -23.76
C GLN A 553 11.00 -2.63 -24.45
N LYS A 554 10.61 -1.37 -24.70
CA LYS A 554 11.47 -0.34 -25.30
C LYS A 554 12.29 0.46 -24.27
N GLY A 555 12.26 0.06 -23.00
CA GLY A 555 12.87 0.80 -21.90
C GLY A 555 12.04 1.99 -21.40
N ALA A 556 10.89 2.26 -22.04
CA ALA A 556 9.96 3.28 -21.55
C ALA A 556 9.40 2.86 -20.19
N GLN A 557 9.29 3.81 -19.27
CA GLN A 557 8.78 3.58 -17.92
C GLN A 557 7.43 4.27 -17.77
N ALA A 558 6.42 3.50 -17.34
CA ALA A 558 5.07 3.97 -17.13
C ALA A 558 4.64 3.76 -15.68
N LEU A 559 3.95 4.75 -15.11
CA LEU A 559 3.23 4.60 -13.86
C LEU A 559 1.84 4.05 -14.15
N VAL A 560 1.55 2.90 -13.57
CA VAL A 560 0.20 2.32 -13.55
C VAL A 560 -0.45 2.66 -12.23
N VAL A 561 -1.58 3.34 -12.28
CA VAL A 561 -2.36 3.77 -11.12
C VAL A 561 -3.64 2.94 -11.06
N TYR A 562 -3.85 2.30 -9.93
CA TYR A 562 -5.05 1.57 -9.57
C TYR A 562 -5.84 2.43 -8.57
N ASP A 563 -6.97 2.99 -9.00
CA ASP A 563 -7.84 3.84 -8.18
C ASP A 563 -9.05 3.05 -7.67
N PHE A 564 -9.21 3.01 -6.35
CA PHE A 564 -10.26 2.26 -5.65
C PHE A 564 -11.48 3.14 -5.27
N THR A 565 -11.55 4.41 -5.70
CA THR A 565 -12.62 5.35 -5.31
C THR A 565 -13.98 5.15 -5.98
#